data_AF-A0A7W4AZK6-F1
#
_entry.id   AF-A0A7W4AZK6-F1
#
_cell.length_a   1.000
_cell.length_b   1.000
_cell.length_c   1.000
_cell.angle_alpha   90.00
_cell.angle_beta   90.00
_cell.angle_gamma   90.00
#
_symmetry.space_group_name_H-M   'P 1'
#
loop_
_entity.id
_entity.type
_entity.pdbx_description
1 polymer ?
#
loop_
_entity_poly.entity_id
_entity_poly.type
_entity_poly.pdbx_seq_one_letter_code
_entity_poly.pdbx_strand_id
1 'polypeptide(L)'
;MSIYVKREEDNQHITWIAKGEWELPSQILNLEKWLIENESKLPPSNYIADIGFSMRNNACGGGAILSVRAMAIMAKLGIKLYLSEYPDD
;
A
#
# COMPACT_ATOMS: atom_id res chain seq x y z
N MET A 1 -5.59 -0.81 -11.05
CA MET A 1 -4.49 -1.35 -10.21
C MET A 1 -4.65 -0.75 -8.83
N SER A 2 -4.13 -1.35 -7.76
CA SER A 2 -4.53 -0.87 -6.42
C SER A 2 -3.43 -0.87 -5.39
N ILE A 3 -2.75 -2.00 -5.13
CA ILE A 3 -1.43 -1.97 -4.49
C ILE A 3 -0.58 -3.12 -5.01
N TYR A 4 0.60 -2.82 -5.54
CA TYR A 4 1.61 -3.79 -5.96
C TYR A 4 2.71 -3.89 -4.90
N VAL A 5 2.88 -5.07 -4.29
CA VAL A 5 3.97 -5.30 -3.34
C VAL A 5 5.06 -6.09 -4.04
N LYS A 6 6.26 -5.52 -4.07
CA LYS A 6 7.45 -6.14 -4.68
C LYS A 6 8.68 -6.00 -3.77
N ARG A 7 9.64 -6.88 -3.95
CA ARG A 7 11.01 -6.70 -3.45
C ARG A 7 11.77 -5.75 -4.38
N GLU A 8 12.48 -4.80 -3.81
CA GLU A 8 13.16 -3.72 -4.54
C GLU A 8 14.37 -4.23 -5.33
N GLU A 9 15.13 -5.16 -4.77
CA GLU A 9 16.41 -5.60 -5.33
C GLU A 9 16.29 -6.29 -6.70
N ASP A 10 15.22 -7.06 -6.90
CA ASP A 10 15.04 -7.91 -8.08
C ASP A 10 13.65 -7.78 -8.72
N ASN A 11 12.83 -6.83 -8.25
CA ASN A 11 11.43 -6.68 -8.62
C ASN A 11 10.61 -7.97 -8.42
N GLN A 12 11.02 -8.86 -7.49
CA GLN A 12 10.23 -10.05 -7.20
C GLN A 12 8.84 -9.64 -6.73
N HIS A 13 7.82 -10.14 -7.43
CA HIS A 13 6.44 -9.95 -7.04
C HIS A 13 6.15 -10.71 -5.74
N ILE A 14 5.61 -10.00 -4.74
CA ILE A 14 5.15 -10.59 -3.48
C ILE A 14 3.64 -10.81 -3.52
N THR A 15 2.86 -9.76 -3.77
CA THR A 15 1.40 -9.88 -3.85
C THR A 15 0.76 -8.66 -4.52
N TRP A 16 -0.54 -8.78 -4.80
CA TRP A 16 -1.43 -7.67 -5.14
C TRP A 16 -2.46 -7.52 -4.03
N ILE A 17 -2.69 -6.28 -3.58
CA ILE A 17 -3.71 -5.95 -2.58
C ILE A 17 -4.77 -5.06 -3.23
N ALA A 18 -6.03 -5.22 -2.79
CA ALA A 18 -7.17 -4.36 -3.14
C ALA A 18 -7.47 -4.24 -4.65
N LYS A 19 -7.19 -5.25 -5.48
CA LYS A 19 -7.32 -5.16 -6.96
C LYS A 19 -8.65 -4.51 -7.42
N GLY A 20 -8.52 -3.45 -8.22
CA GLY A 20 -9.65 -2.70 -8.79
C GLY A 20 -10.07 -1.49 -7.95
N GLU A 21 -9.56 -1.35 -6.73
CA GLU A 21 -9.76 -0.18 -5.89
C GLU A 21 -8.83 0.96 -6.31
N TRP A 22 -9.36 2.17 -6.41
CA TRP A 22 -8.62 3.41 -6.74
C TRP A 22 -8.75 4.47 -5.65
N GLU A 23 -9.64 4.27 -4.68
CA GLU A 23 -9.84 5.15 -3.54
C GLU A 23 -8.75 4.94 -2.49
N LEU A 24 -7.84 5.91 -2.35
CA LEU A 24 -6.72 5.84 -1.41
C LEU A 24 -7.12 5.45 0.03
N PRO A 25 -8.23 5.95 0.63
CA PRO A 25 -8.66 5.51 1.96
C PRO A 25 -8.99 4.01 2.05
N SER A 26 -9.66 3.47 1.02
CA SER A 26 -9.98 2.05 0.95
C SER A 26 -8.72 1.21 0.75
N GLN A 27 -7.79 1.68 -0.09
CA GLN A 27 -6.50 1.01 -0.31
C GLN A 27 -5.69 0.93 0.97
N ILE A 28 -5.56 2.02 1.72
CA ILE A 28 -4.82 2.03 3.00
C ILE A 28 -5.46 1.07 4.01
N LEU A 29 -6.79 1.02 4.12
CA LEU A 29 -7.47 0.04 5.00
C LEU A 29 -7.11 -1.41 4.62
N ASN A 30 -7.07 -1.73 3.32
CA ASN A 30 -6.70 -3.06 2.85
C ASN A 30 -5.21 -3.36 3.06
N LEU A 31 -4.33 -2.36 2.89
CA LEU A 31 -2.91 -2.49 3.20
C LEU A 31 -2.70 -2.81 4.68
N GLU A 32 -3.37 -2.11 5.59
CA GLU A 32 -3.25 -2.35 7.03
C GLU A 32 -3.63 -3.77 7.43
N LYS A 33 -4.76 -4.26 6.90
CA LYS A 33 -5.20 -5.65 7.13
C LYS A 33 -4.13 -6.64 6.66
N TRP A 34 -3.62 -6.44 5.44
CA TRP A 34 -2.59 -7.31 4.88
C TRP A 34 -1.29 -7.28 5.71
N LEU A 35 -0.84 -6.10 6.15
CA LEU A 35 0.35 -5.96 7.00
C LEU A 35 0.20 -6.74 8.31
N ILE A 36 -0.95 -6.61 8.97
CA ILE A 36 -1.23 -7.32 10.23
C ILE A 36 -1.27 -8.83 10.03
N GLU A 37 -1.87 -9.30 8.94
CA GLU A 37 -1.97 -10.73 8.62
C GLU A 37 -0.63 -11.38 8.21
N ASN A 38 0.35 -10.58 7.79
CA ASN A 38 1.62 -11.04 7.22
C ASN A 38 2.86 -10.62 8.02
N GLU A 39 2.70 -9.88 9.12
CA GLU A 39 3.81 -9.40 9.96
C GLU A 39 4.79 -10.53 10.38
N SER A 40 4.28 -11.74 10.62
CA SER A 40 5.08 -12.90 11.02
C SER A 40 5.45 -13.85 9.87
N LYS A 41 4.88 -13.63 8.67
CA LYS A 41 5.03 -14.52 7.50
C LYS A 41 6.03 -13.97 6.49
N LEU A 42 6.12 -12.64 6.37
CA LEU A 42 7.03 -11.98 5.46
C LEU A 42 8.38 -11.77 6.17
N PRO A 43 9.50 -12.28 5.62
CA PRO A 43 10.81 -11.98 6.18
C PRO A 43 11.16 -10.49 5.96
N PRO A 44 11.96 -9.85 6.83
CA PRO A 44 12.45 -8.50 6.58
C PRO A 44 13.30 -8.41 5.30
N SER A 45 13.05 -7.41 4.46
CA SER A 45 13.79 -7.12 3.22
C SER A 45 13.48 -5.70 2.74
N ASN A 46 14.02 -5.24 1.61
CA ASN A 46 13.61 -3.96 1.03
C ASN A 46 12.41 -4.19 0.11
N TYR A 47 11.22 -3.85 0.59
CA TYR A 47 9.99 -3.95 -0.19
C TYR A 47 9.47 -2.58 -0.59
N ILE A 48 8.70 -2.55 -1.68
CA ILE A 48 7.91 -1.41 -2.11
C ILE A 48 6.45 -1.84 -2.15
N ALA A 49 5.60 -1.10 -1.45
CA ALA A 49 4.16 -1.11 -1.64
C ALA A 49 3.79 0.08 -2.54
N ASP A 50 3.60 -0.20 -3.83
CA ASP A 50 3.23 0.77 -4.86
C ASP A 50 1.71 0.89 -4.94
N ILE A 51 1.20 2.04 -4.51
CA ILE A 51 -0.22 2.37 -4.45
C ILE A 51 -0.53 3.31 -5.60
N GLY A 52 -1.28 2.80 -6.57
CA GLY A 52 -1.87 3.62 -7.63
C GLY A 52 -3.27 4.05 -7.22
N PHE A 53 -3.52 5.35 -7.10
CA PHE A 53 -4.82 5.90 -6.72
C PHE A 53 -5.25 6.99 -7.70
N SER A 54 -6.54 7.25 -7.79
CA SER A 54 -7.07 8.36 -8.58
C SER A 54 -7.61 9.47 -7.69
N MET A 55 -7.82 10.65 -8.28
CA MET A 55 -8.43 11.75 -7.54
C MET A 55 -9.87 11.40 -7.18
N ARG A 56 -10.31 11.83 -6.00
CA ARG A 56 -11.72 11.70 -5.64
C ARG A 56 -12.54 12.73 -6.40
N ASN A 57 -13.59 12.28 -7.09
CA ASN A 57 -14.62 13.18 -7.61
C ASN A 57 -15.16 14.08 -6.49
N ASN A 58 -14.99 15.40 -6.62
CA ASN A 58 -15.31 16.42 -5.62
C ASN A 58 -14.41 16.42 -4.36
N ALA A 59 -13.10 16.19 -4.51
CA ALA A 59 -12.15 16.34 -3.42
C ALA A 59 -12.14 17.79 -2.85
N CYS A 60 -12.82 18.00 -1.72
CA CYS A 60 -12.79 19.24 -0.93
C CYS A 60 -11.93 19.12 0.33
N GLY A 61 -11.08 18.09 0.41
CA GLY A 61 -10.24 17.77 1.57
C GLY A 61 -10.29 16.30 1.99
N GLY A 62 -9.51 15.96 3.02
CA GLY A 62 -9.38 14.60 3.58
C GLY A 62 -8.30 13.76 2.88
N GLY A 63 -7.99 12.61 3.48
CA GLY A 63 -6.97 11.69 2.97
C GLY A 63 -7.10 10.32 3.64
N ALA A 64 -6.14 9.44 3.36
CA ALA A 64 -6.05 8.17 4.04
C ALA A 64 -5.12 8.29 5.27
N ILE A 65 -5.44 7.53 6.32
CA ILE A 65 -4.64 7.49 7.54
C ILE A 65 -4.04 6.10 7.65
N LEU A 66 -2.72 6.04 7.67
CA LEU A 66 -1.99 4.83 8.02
C LEU A 66 -1.74 4.82 9.53
N SER A 67 -2.20 3.77 10.20
CA SER A 67 -2.07 3.64 11.65
C SER A 67 -0.62 3.49 12.10
N VAL A 68 -0.32 3.92 13.33
CA VAL A 68 1.00 3.76 13.95
C VAL A 68 1.44 2.30 13.98
N ARG A 69 0.49 1.37 14.20
CA ARG A 69 0.76 -0.07 14.17
C ARG A 69 1.21 -0.52 12.78
N ALA A 70 0.50 -0.10 11.73
CA ALA A 70 0.87 -0.45 10.37
C ALA A 70 2.24 0.13 9.98
N MET A 71 2.52 1.39 10.35
CA MET A 71 3.83 2.01 10.15
C MET A 71 4.95 1.23 10.86
N ALA A 72 4.72 0.76 12.09
CA ALA A 72 5.70 -0.05 12.82
C ALA A 72 5.97 -1.40 12.14
N ILE A 73 4.93 -2.06 11.63
CA ILE A 73 5.07 -3.31 10.85
C ILE A 73 5.87 -3.06 9.57
N MET A 74 5.55 -1.98 8.85
CA MET A 74 6.28 -1.61 7.63
C MET A 74 7.75 -1.35 7.90
N ALA A 75 8.08 -0.59 8.96
CA ALA A 75 9.46 -0.34 9.36
C ALA A 75 10.21 -1.64 9.73
N LYS A 76 9.55 -2.52 10.49
CA LYS A 76 10.10 -3.84 10.87
C LYS A 76 10.37 -4.73 9.66
N LEU A 77 9.50 -4.72 8.67
CA LEU A 77 9.60 -5.55 7.46
C LEU A 77 10.45 -4.91 6.36
N GLY A 78 10.78 -3.62 6.46
CA GLY A 78 11.51 -2.85 5.44
C GLY A 78 10.65 -2.45 4.23
N ILE A 79 9.36 -2.19 4.44
CA ILE A 79 8.42 -1.78 3.40
C ILE A 79 8.40 -0.25 3.25
N LYS A 80 8.66 0.22 2.03
CA LYS A 80 8.49 1.63 1.60
C LYS A 80 7.12 1.82 0.95
N LEU A 81 6.51 2.99 1.14
CA LEU A 81 5.36 3.41 0.34
C LEU A 81 5.83 4.13 -0.91
N TYR A 82 5.24 3.76 -2.05
CA TYR A 82 5.32 4.50 -3.29
C TYR A 82 3.89 4.90 -3.67
N LEU A 83 3.64 6.20 -3.80
CA LEU A 83 2.31 6.75 -4.04
C LEU A 83 2.28 7.33 -5.45
N SER A 84 1.42 6.76 -6.30
CA SER A 84 1.27 7.12 -7.70
C SER A 84 -0.14 7.62 -7.94
N GLU A 85 -0.26 8.90 -8.27
CA GLU A 85 -1.53 9.49 -8.65
C GLU A 85 -1.77 9.29 -10.16
N TYR A 86 -2.98 8.85 -10.50
CA TYR A 86 -3.44 8.69 -11.87
C TYR A 86 -4.65 9.59 -12.12
N PRO A 87 -4.79 10.18 -13.32
CA PRO A 87 -6.02 10.87 -13.68
C PRO A 87 -7.20 9.89 -13.63
N ASP A 88 -8.37 10.40 -13.22
CA ASP A 88 -9.63 9.68 -13.49
C ASP A 88 -9.81 9.62 -15.01
N ASP A 89 -10.18 8.45 -15.55
CA ASP A 89 -10.63 8.32 -16.94
C ASP A 89 -11.96 9.05 -17.17
#